data_AF-A0A820PGQ8-F1
#
_entry.id   AF-A0A820PGQ8-F1
#
_cell.length_a   1.000
_cell.length_b   1.000
_cell.length_c   1.000
_cell.angle_alpha   90.00
_cell.angle_beta   90.00
_cell.angle_gamma   90.00
#
_symmetry.space_group_name_H-M   'P 1'
#
loop_
_entity.id
_entity.type
_entity.pdbx_description
1 polymer ?
#
loop_
_entity_poly.entity_id
_entity_poly.type
_entity_poly.pdbx_seq_one_letter_code
_entity_poly.pdbx_strand_id
1 'polypeptide(L)'
;MSSDEEERLLKKQIFKNPVEIQKARLDRLMKNVEKPVFIPETKEMKAPRAFQPHEFVRNVMGASAGAGSGEFDIYRGCRRRQMIREAYLSREAKEVCLYYLIQLGSQLTTEKSLPIDSLLLR
;
A
#
# COMPACT_ATOMS: atom_id res chain seq x y z
N MET A 1 40.23 -3.38 15.63
CA MET A 1 38.95 -2.93 16.20
C MET A 1 37.83 -3.74 15.55
N SER A 2 36.79 -4.13 16.28
CA SER A 2 35.71 -4.99 15.73
C SER A 2 34.85 -4.22 14.73
N SER A 3 34.47 -4.84 13.61
CA SER A 3 33.61 -4.27 12.57
C SER A 3 32.27 -3.75 13.11
N ASP A 4 31.78 -4.35 14.21
CA ASP A 4 30.53 -3.96 14.85
C ASP A 4 30.60 -2.61 15.59
N GLU A 5 31.80 -2.19 16.01
CA GLU A 5 32.00 -0.91 16.71
C GLU A 5 31.99 0.27 15.72
N GLU A 6 32.49 0.09 14.50
CA GLU A 6 32.43 1.13 13.45
C GLU A 6 30.99 1.40 12.99
N GLU A 7 30.16 0.37 12.91
CA GLU A 7 28.76 0.48 12.48
C GLU A 7 27.91 1.26 13.49
N ARG A 8 28.20 1.10 14.79
CA ARG A 8 27.57 1.86 15.88
C ARG A 8 27.88 3.34 15.83
N LEU A 9 29.11 3.72 15.47
CA LEU A 9 29.54 5.11 15.34
C LEU A 9 28.88 5.80 14.12
N LEU A 10 28.78 5.09 12.98
CA LEU A 10 28.06 5.56 11.79
C LEU A 10 26.55 5.76 12.02
N LYS A 11 25.97 5.01 12.96
CA LYS A 11 24.56 5.16 13.37
C LYS A 11 24.32 6.38 14.26
N LYS A 12 25.37 6.90 14.89
CA LYS A 12 25.33 8.05 15.82
C LYS A 12 25.58 9.40 15.12
N GLN A 13 26.00 9.38 13.85
CA GLN A 13 26.29 10.60 13.08
C GLN A 13 24.98 11.27 12.63
N ILE A 14 24.73 12.48 13.14
CA ILE A 14 23.58 13.31 12.77
C ILE A 14 23.95 14.07 11.49
N PHE A 15 23.37 13.67 10.36
CA PHE A 15 23.52 14.37 9.08
C PHE A 15 22.60 15.59 9.04
N LYS A 16 23.12 16.75 8.61
CA LYS A 16 22.35 18.00 8.57
C LYS A 16 21.77 18.28 7.18
N ASN A 17 22.38 17.75 6.13
CA ASN A 17 22.01 18.00 4.74
C ASN A 17 21.58 16.70 4.01
N PRO A 18 20.53 16.69 3.18
CA PRO A 18 20.15 15.52 2.37
C PRO A 18 21.29 14.94 1.53
N VAL A 19 22.21 15.77 1.04
CA VAL A 19 23.37 15.32 0.26
C VAL A 19 24.32 14.46 1.10
N GLU A 20 24.52 14.82 2.37
CA GLU A 20 25.36 14.05 3.30
C GLU A 20 24.75 12.69 3.62
N ILE A 21 23.42 12.62 3.74
CA ILE A 21 22.68 11.37 3.94
C ILE A 21 22.86 10.44 2.73
N GLN A 22 22.78 10.98 1.52
CA GLN A 22 22.97 10.20 0.28
C GLN A 22 24.41 9.70 0.17
N LYS A 23 25.41 10.54 0.43
CA LYS A 23 26.83 10.15 0.47
C LYS A 23 27.08 9.02 1.46
N ALA A 24 26.59 9.15 2.70
CA ALA A 24 26.75 8.10 3.71
C ALA A 24 26.06 6.78 3.33
N ARG A 25 24.92 6.82 2.61
CA ARG A 25 24.28 5.61 2.07
C ARG A 25 25.11 4.99 0.94
N LEU A 26 25.67 5.82 0.06
CA LEU A 26 26.55 5.39 -1.03
C LEU A 26 27.81 4.71 -0.48
N ASP A 27 28.48 5.32 0.49
CA ASP A 27 29.69 4.79 1.13
C ASP A 27 29.43 3.43 1.76
N ARG A 28 28.25 3.23 2.39
CA ARG A 28 27.85 1.94 2.95
C ARG A 28 27.64 0.87 1.88
N LEU A 29 27.08 1.22 0.73
CA LEU A 29 26.86 0.28 -0.38
C LEU A 29 28.19 -0.11 -1.03
N MET A 30 29.11 0.85 -1.19
CA MET A 30 30.42 0.63 -1.83
C MET A 30 31.39 -0.18 -0.96
N LYS A 31 31.20 -0.26 0.36
CA LYS A 31 32.03 -1.09 1.25
C LYS A 31 31.99 -2.59 0.91
N ASN A 32 30.87 -3.10 0.39
CA ASN A 32 30.68 -4.53 0.10
C ASN A 32 29.91 -4.71 -1.22
N VAL A 33 30.61 -4.59 -2.36
CA VAL A 33 30.00 -4.62 -3.70
C VAL A 33 29.50 -6.01 -4.10
N GLU A 34 30.08 -7.09 -3.56
CA GLU A 34 29.67 -8.48 -3.88
C GLU A 34 28.33 -8.87 -3.28
N LYS A 35 27.85 -8.15 -2.25
CA LYS A 35 26.59 -8.47 -1.58
C LYS A 35 25.41 -7.92 -2.38
N PRO A 36 24.44 -8.74 -2.80
CA PRO A 36 23.26 -8.25 -3.48
C PRO A 36 22.45 -7.34 -2.54
N VAL A 37 22.03 -6.18 -3.07
CA VAL A 37 21.24 -5.19 -2.33
C VAL A 37 19.78 -5.62 -2.35
N PHE A 38 19.13 -5.62 -1.18
CA PHE A 38 17.68 -5.84 -1.08
C PHE A 38 16.93 -4.59 -1.54
N ILE A 39 16.31 -4.67 -2.72
CA ILE A 39 15.37 -3.65 -3.20
C ILE A 39 13.98 -4.08 -2.70
N PRO A 40 13.28 -3.27 -1.87
CA PRO A 40 11.95 -3.63 -1.43
C PRO A 40 11.01 -3.64 -2.64
N GLU A 41 10.32 -4.76 -2.83
CA GLU A 41 9.24 -4.86 -3.80
C GLU A 41 8.08 -3.94 -3.44
N THR A 42 7.31 -3.54 -4.45
CA THR A 42 6.08 -2.79 -4.24
C THR A 42 5.15 -3.58 -3.33
N LYS A 43 4.75 -2.99 -2.21
CA LYS A 43 3.81 -3.65 -1.29
C LYS A 43 2.48 -3.87 -2.01
N GLU A 44 2.15 -5.12 -2.26
CA GLU A 44 0.80 -5.49 -2.70
C GLU A 44 -0.21 -5.01 -1.67
N MET A 45 -1.31 -4.45 -2.15
CA MET A 45 -2.39 -3.98 -1.30
C MET A 45 -3.16 -5.19 -0.77
N LYS A 46 -2.69 -5.75 0.34
CA LYS A 46 -3.32 -6.93 0.95
C LYS A 46 -4.76 -6.60 1.34
N ALA A 47 -5.70 -7.41 0.86
CA ALA A 47 -7.08 -7.33 1.28
C ALA A 47 -7.15 -7.41 2.82
N PRO A 48 -7.99 -6.60 3.47
CA PRO A 48 -8.08 -6.63 4.92
C PRO A 48 -8.56 -8.01 5.38
N ARG A 49 -8.14 -8.45 6.57
CA ARG A 49 -8.57 -9.74 7.16
C ARG A 49 -10.10 -9.92 7.23
N ALA A 50 -10.86 -8.83 7.14
CA ALA A 50 -12.31 -8.85 7.00
C ALA A 50 -12.81 -9.61 5.76
N PHE A 51 -11.98 -9.81 4.73
CA PHE A 51 -12.31 -10.58 3.52
C PHE A 51 -12.11 -12.08 3.67
N GLN A 52 -11.54 -12.54 4.78
CA GLN A 52 -11.36 -13.95 5.10
C GLN A 52 -12.30 -14.35 6.24
N PRO A 53 -13.62 -14.48 5.98
CA PRO A 53 -14.53 -15.09 6.94
C PRO A 53 -14.17 -16.57 7.13
N HIS A 54 -14.51 -17.12 8.29
CA HIS A 54 -14.36 -18.55 8.52
C HIS A 54 -15.42 -19.30 7.70
N GLU A 55 -15.03 -20.40 7.06
CA GLU A 55 -15.95 -21.23 6.27
C GLU A 55 -17.04 -21.85 7.15
N PHE A 56 -16.68 -22.28 8.36
CA PHE A 56 -17.60 -22.91 9.30
C PHE A 56 -17.54 -22.24 10.67
N VAL A 57 -18.70 -21.82 11.16
CA VAL A 57 -18.89 -21.42 12.56
C VAL A 57 -19.41 -22.64 13.32
N ARG A 58 -18.60 -23.16 14.24
CA ARG A 58 -18.93 -24.38 15.00
C ARG A 58 -19.95 -24.15 16.12
N ASN A 59 -20.05 -22.91 16.59
CA ASN A 59 -20.79 -22.57 17.81
C ASN A 59 -22.07 -21.77 17.47
N VAL A 60 -22.87 -22.27 16.54
CA VAL A 60 -24.15 -21.63 16.17
C VAL A 60 -25.23 -22.10 17.15
N MET A 61 -25.81 -21.16 17.89
CA MET A 61 -26.97 -21.46 18.74
C MET A 61 -28.24 -21.55 17.88
N GLY A 62 -29.23 -22.34 18.30
CA GLY A 62 -30.44 -22.58 17.51
C GLY A 62 -31.20 -21.29 17.17
N ALA A 63 -31.89 -21.26 16.02
CA ALA A 63 -32.52 -20.04 15.50
C ALA A 63 -33.60 -19.43 16.42
N SER A 64 -34.21 -20.23 17.30
CA SER A 64 -35.20 -19.79 18.30
C SER A 64 -34.61 -19.59 19.70
N ALA A 65 -33.30 -19.75 19.87
CA ALA A 65 -32.67 -19.51 21.16
C ALA A 65 -32.70 -18.01 21.49
N GLY A 66 -32.93 -17.69 22.76
CA GLY A 66 -32.96 -16.29 23.22
C GLY A 66 -31.57 -15.65 23.22
N ALA A 67 -31.54 -14.32 23.29
CA ALA A 67 -30.30 -13.56 23.24
C ALA A 67 -29.40 -13.82 24.46
N GLY A 68 -28.26 -14.47 24.22
CA GLY A 68 -27.21 -14.68 25.23
C GLY A 68 -26.36 -13.43 25.50
N SER A 69 -25.65 -13.41 26.62
CA SER A 69 -24.79 -12.28 27.03
C SER A 69 -23.65 -11.96 26.05
N GLY A 70 -23.17 -12.96 25.31
CA GLY A 70 -22.08 -12.80 24.33
C GLY A 70 -22.53 -12.39 22.92
N GLU A 71 -23.83 -12.38 22.63
CA GLU A 71 -24.32 -12.11 21.27
C GLU A 71 -24.08 -10.67 20.83
N PHE A 72 -24.11 -9.72 21.78
CA PHE A 72 -23.78 -8.33 21.51
C PHE A 72 -22.34 -8.17 21.01
N ASP A 73 -21.38 -8.86 21.62
CA ASP A 73 -19.98 -8.80 21.21
C ASP A 73 -19.74 -9.46 19.86
N ILE A 74 -20.45 -10.56 19.58
CA ILE A 74 -20.44 -11.22 18.28
C ILE A 74 -20.95 -10.25 17.21
N TYR A 75 -22.10 -9.62 17.42
CA TYR A 75 -22.65 -8.60 16.51
C TYR A 75 -21.66 -7.45 16.31
N ARG A 76 -21.11 -6.88 17.38
CA ARG A 76 -20.14 -5.77 17.31
C ARG A 76 -18.91 -6.15 16.47
N GLY A 77 -18.39 -7.36 16.64
CA GLY A 77 -17.28 -7.89 15.85
C GLY A 77 -17.64 -8.07 14.38
N CYS A 78 -18.79 -8.69 14.09
CA CYS A 78 -19.30 -8.87 12.74
C CYS A 78 -19.55 -7.53 12.04
N ARG A 79 -20.18 -6.58 12.73
CA ARG A 79 -20.46 -5.24 12.19
C ARG A 79 -19.19 -4.49 11.83
N ARG A 80 -18.17 -4.52 12.70
CA ARG A 80 -16.87 -3.90 12.39
C ARG A 80 -16.20 -4.51 11.17
N ARG A 81 -16.20 -5.85 11.05
CA ARG A 81 -15.65 -6.54 9.86
C ARG A 81 -16.41 -6.15 8.60
N GLN A 82 -17.74 -6.11 8.66
CA GLN A 82 -18.57 -5.71 7.52
C GLN A 82 -18.31 -4.27 7.08
N MET A 83 -18.23 -3.32 8.01
CA MET A 83 -17.92 -1.92 7.68
C MET A 83 -16.55 -1.77 7.01
N ILE A 84 -15.53 -2.50 7.48
CA ILE A 84 -14.20 -2.51 6.84
C ILE A 84 -14.30 -3.08 5.43
N ARG A 85 -15.08 -4.15 5.24
CA ARG A 85 -15.30 -4.78 3.93
C ARG A 85 -15.96 -3.80 2.95
N GLU A 86 -17.04 -3.15 3.37
CA GLU A 86 -17.79 -2.17 2.57
C GLU A 86 -16.93 -0.94 2.22
N ALA A 87 -16.15 -0.43 3.18
CA ALA A 87 -15.26 0.70 2.96
C ALA A 87 -14.15 0.37 1.95
N TYR A 88 -13.57 -0.83 2.03
CA TYR A 88 -12.57 -1.30 1.08
C TYR A 88 -13.14 -1.45 -0.33
N LEU A 89 -14.27 -2.16 -0.49
CA LEU A 89 -14.95 -2.34 -1.78
C LEU A 89 -15.29 -0.99 -2.41
N SER A 90 -15.82 -0.07 -1.62
CA SER A 90 -16.21 1.26 -2.09
C SER A 90 -15.00 2.08 -2.52
N ARG A 91 -13.85 1.91 -1.86
CA ARG A 91 -12.61 2.58 -2.23
C ARG A 91 -12.04 2.02 -3.54
N GLU A 92 -11.95 0.69 -3.63
CA GLU A 92 -11.43 0.00 -4.82
C GLU A 92 -12.28 0.31 -6.06
N ALA A 93 -13.62 0.28 -5.93
CA ALA A 93 -14.52 0.65 -7.01
C ALA A 93 -14.31 2.10 -7.48
N LYS A 94 -14.03 3.04 -6.55
CA LYS A 94 -13.71 4.43 -6.90
C LYS A 94 -12.36 4.55 -7.62
N GLU A 95 -11.33 3.88 -7.11
CA GLU A 95 -9.99 3.90 -7.73
C GLU A 95 -10.04 3.34 -9.17
N VAL A 96 -10.74 2.22 -9.37
CA VAL A 96 -10.96 1.63 -10.70
C VAL A 96 -11.77 2.56 -11.61
N CYS A 97 -12.87 3.14 -11.11
CA CYS A 97 -13.68 4.08 -11.89
C CYS A 97 -12.88 5.32 -12.32
N LEU A 98 -12.11 5.92 -11.40
CA LEU A 98 -11.25 7.05 -11.69
C LEU A 98 -10.20 6.70 -12.75
N TYR A 99 -9.60 5.52 -12.67
CA TYR A 99 -8.66 5.05 -13.68
C TYR A 99 -9.29 4.97 -15.07
N TYR A 100 -10.48 4.38 -15.19
CA TYR A 100 -11.21 4.33 -16.47
C TYR A 100 -11.57 5.72 -17.00
N LEU A 101 -12.03 6.64 -16.13
CA LEU A 101 -12.36 8.01 -16.51
C LEU A 101 -11.14 8.77 -17.04
N ILE A 102 -9.98 8.62 -16.39
CA ILE A 102 -8.72 9.22 -16.86
C ILE A 102 -8.35 8.66 -18.23
N GLN A 103 -8.43 7.33 -18.41
CA GLN A 103 -8.08 6.67 -19.66
C GLN A 103 -8.99 7.10 -20.83
N LEU A 104 -10.30 7.19 -20.60
CA LEU A 104 -11.25 7.73 -21.59
C LEU A 104 -10.98 9.21 -21.89
N GLY A 105 -10.64 10.00 -20.86
CA GLY A 105 -10.27 11.41 -21.01
C GLY A 105 -9.04 11.61 -21.89
N SER A 106 -8.02 10.75 -21.77
CA SER A 106 -6.81 10.80 -22.62
C SER A 106 -7.11 10.52 -24.09
N GLN A 107 -8.06 9.64 -24.40
CA GLN A 107 -8.43 9.34 -25.80
C GLN A 107 -9.11 10.54 -26.47
N LEU A 108 -9.96 11.25 -25.74
CA LEU A 108 -10.67 12.44 -26.24
C LEU A 108 -9.76 13.65 -26.47
N THR A 109 -8.66 13.78 -25.74
CA THR A 109 -7.68 14.87 -25.95
C THR A 109 -6.79 14.60 -27.16
N THR A 110 -6.42 13.33 -27.41
CA THR A 110 -5.60 12.95 -28.56
C THR A 110 -6.32 13.13 -29.89
N GLU A 111 -7.63 12.86 -29.97
CA GLU A 111 -8.39 13.02 -31.22
C GLU A 111 -8.70 14.50 -31.55
N LYS A 112 -8.60 15.40 -30.57
CA LYS A 112 -8.93 16.84 -30.74
C LYS A 112 -7.72 17.78 -30.75
N SER A 113 -6.52 17.31 -30.41
CA SER A 113 -5.32 18.12 -30.60
C SER A 113 -4.90 18.08 -32.06
N LEU A 114 -5.37 19.06 -32.83
CA LEU A 114 -4.77 19.44 -34.11
C LEU A 114 -3.24 19.55 -33.93
N PRO A 115 -2.44 19.02 -34.86
CA PRO A 115 -0.99 19.02 -34.72
C PRO A 115 -0.49 20.47 -34.67
N ILE A 116 0.17 20.84 -33.57
CA ILE A 116 0.85 22.15 -33.41
C ILE A 116 2.01 22.28 -34.43
N ASP A 117 2.39 21.17 -35.09
CA ASP A 117 3.52 21.11 -36.01
C ASP A 117 3.21 21.57 -37.45
N SER A 118 1.97 21.99 -37.78
CA SER A 118 1.65 22.52 -39.12
C SER A 118 1.89 24.03 -39.29
N LEU A 119 2.53 24.70 -38.33
CA LEU A 119 2.74 26.17 -38.33
C LEU A 119 4.22 26.59 -38.23
N LEU A 120 5.17 25.74 -38.65
CA LEU A 120 6.59 26.10 -38.79
C LEU A 120 7.14 25.76 -40.19
N LEU A 121 6.39 26.13 -41.22
CA LEU A 121 6.88 26.17 -42.61
C LEU A 121 6.16 27.29 -43.38
N ARG A 122 6.58 28.53 -43.11
CA ARG A 122 6.54 29.65 -44.04
C ARG A 122 7.52 30.72 -43.61
#